data_AF-X8H4K8-F1
#
_entry.id   AF-X8H4K8-F1
#
_cell.length_a   1.000
_cell.length_b   1.000
_cell.length_c   1.000
_cell.angle_alpha   90.00
_cell.angle_beta   90.00
_cell.angle_gamma   90.00
#
_symmetry.space_group_name_H-M   'P 1'
#
loop_
_entity.id
_entity.type
_entity.pdbx_description
1 polymer ?
#
loop_
_entity_poly.entity_id
_entity_poly.type
_entity_poly.pdbx_seq_one_letter_code
_entity_poly.pdbx_strand_id
1 'polypeptide(L)' 'MQYVYAINSSFTVTSLLDLPLLRDILEGCNLKPNYSLLGRELGYDRRTIKSHYENGTPDPHRHKPS' A
#
# COMPACT_ATOMS: atom_id res chain seq x y z
N MET A 1 29.50 -13.83 10.23
CA MET A 1 29.22 -13.24 8.90
C MET A 1 28.70 -11.85 9.12
N GLN A 2 29.27 -10.85 8.47
CA GLN A 2 28.85 -9.46 8.66
C GLN A 2 28.03 -9.04 7.45
N TYR A 3 26.81 -8.57 7.70
CA TYR A 3 25.93 -8.03 6.67
C TYR A 3 25.60 -6.59 7.06
N VAL A 4 26.06 -5.66 6.24
CA VAL A 4 25.66 -4.26 6.28
C VAL A 4 25.13 -3.94 4.90
N TYR A 5 23.83 -3.68 4.80
CA TYR A 5 23.17 -3.34 3.55
C TYR A 5 22.36 -2.07 3.76
N ALA A 6 22.91 -0.95 3.29
CA ALA A 6 22.24 0.35 3.26
C ALA A 6 21.69 0.56 1.86
N ILE A 7 20.41 0.24 1.66
CA ILE A 7 19.74 0.45 0.38
C ILE A 7 19.14 1.86 0.37
N ASN A 8 19.70 2.75 -0.45
CA ASN A 8 19.07 4.02 -0.79
C ASN A 8 18.05 3.80 -1.93
N SER A 9 17.02 3.00 -1.66
CA SER A 9 15.95 2.74 -2.62
C SER A 9 14.77 3.67 -2.39
N SER A 10 14.25 4.23 -3.47
CA SER A 10 12.99 4.96 -3.50
C SER A 10 11.92 4.13 -4.20
N PHE A 11 10.71 4.13 -3.65
CA PHE A 11 9.53 3.56 -4.28
C PHE A 11 8.48 4.65 -4.47
N THR A 12 7.92 4.73 -5.67
CA THR A 12 6.89 5.71 -6.01
C THR A 12 5.54 5.01 -6.12
N VAL A 13 4.57 5.49 -5.37
CA VAL A 13 3.18 5.02 -5.42
C VAL A 13 2.43 5.93 -6.39
N THR A 14 1.89 5.38 -7.47
CA THR A 14 1.15 6.16 -8.49
C THR A 14 -0.32 5.75 -8.57
N SER A 15 -0.66 4.56 -8.08
CA SER A 15 -2.01 4.01 -8.13
C SER A 15 -2.33 3.12 -6.93
N LEU A 16 -3.61 2.75 -6.80
CA LEU A 16 -4.05 1.80 -5.78
C LEU A 16 -3.48 0.39 -5.98
N LEU A 17 -3.05 0.04 -7.20
CA LEU A 17 -2.44 -1.25 -7.53
C LEU A 17 -1.03 -1.38 -6.95
N ASP A 18 -0.41 -0.26 -6.60
CA ASP A 18 0.95 -0.22 -6.03
C ASP A 18 0.92 -0.46 -4.50
N LEU A 19 -0.26 -0.38 -3.86
CA LEU A 19 -0.41 -0.50 -2.41
C LEU A 19 -0.02 -1.88 -1.84
N PRO A 20 -0.28 -3.03 -2.51
CA PRO A 20 0.21 -4.33 -2.06
C PRO A 20 1.74 -4.39 -2.04
N LEU A 21 2.41 -3.90 -3.08
CA LEU A 21 3.87 -3.87 -3.11
C LEU A 21 4.45 -2.91 -2.06
N LEU A 22 3.82 -1.74 -1.87
CA LEU A 22 4.16 -0.82 -0.79
C LEU A 22 4.08 -1.51 0.58
N ARG A 23 3.05 -2.34 0.79
CA ARG A 23 2.85 -3.07 2.05
C ARG A 23 4.03 -4.00 2.32
N ASP A 24 4.42 -4.81 1.33
CA ASP A 24 5.53 -5.75 1.49
C ASP A 24 6.84 -5.03 1.83
N ILE A 25 7.10 -3.87 1.18
CA ILE A 25 8.28 -3.04 1.47
C ILE A 25 8.24 -2.50 2.89
N LEU A 26 7.11 -1.91 3.31
CA LEU A 26 6.99 -1.32 4.64
C LEU A 26 7.05 -2.38 5.74
N GLU A 27 6.50 -3.57 5.52
CA GLU A 27 6.58 -4.71 6.43
C GLU A 27 8.02 -5.20 6.60
N GLY A 28 8.76 -5.35 5.50
CA GLY A 28 10.19 -5.67 5.53
C GLY A 28 11.05 -4.61 6.23
N CYS A 29 10.62 -3.35 6.21
CA CYS A 29 11.27 -2.25 6.91
C CYS A 29 10.72 -1.97 8.32
N ASN A 30 9.70 -2.71 8.79
CA ASN A 30 8.99 -2.46 10.05
C ASN A 30 8.45 -1.01 10.18
N LEU A 31 7.95 -0.45 9.08
CA LEU A 31 7.40 0.90 8.97
C LEU A 31 5.87 0.87 8.91
N LYS A 32 5.23 1.95 9.38
CA LYS A 32 3.77 2.10 9.32
C LYS A 32 3.36 2.95 8.11
N PRO A 33 2.33 2.53 7.34
CA PRO A 33 1.83 3.34 6.24
C PRO A 33 1.11 4.60 6.74
N ASN A 34 1.25 5.70 6.01
CA ASN A 34 0.47 6.91 6.23
C ASN A 34 -0.70 7.00 5.24
N TYR A 35 -1.84 6.42 5.62
CA TYR A 35 -3.04 6.38 4.77
C TYR A 35 -3.58 7.76 4.38
N SER A 36 -3.41 8.77 5.23
CA SER A 36 -3.91 10.12 4.95
C SER A 36 -3.06 10.83 3.91
N LEU A 37 -1.74 10.65 3.94
CA LEU A 37 -0.85 11.17 2.90
C LEU A 37 -1.10 10.44 1.58
N LEU A 38 -1.13 9.11 1.59
CA LEU A 38 -1.44 8.29 0.40
C LEU A 38 -2.77 8.69 -0.24
N GLY A 39 -3.79 8.97 0.57
CA GLY A 39 -5.09 9.42 0.05
C GLY A 39 -5.02 10.78 -0.64
N ARG A 40 -4.25 11.73 -0.10
CA ARG A 40 -4.06 13.05 -0.73
C ARG A 40 -3.32 12.94 -2.06
N GLU A 41 -2.25 12.16 -2.12
CA GLU A 41 -1.43 11.99 -3.33
C GLU A 41 -2.19 11.22 -4.43
N LEU A 42 -2.97 10.21 -4.06
CA LEU A 42 -3.71 9.37 -5.02
C LEU A 42 -5.12 9.90 -5.33
N GLY A 43 -5.59 10.93 -4.63
CA GLY A 43 -6.93 11.49 -4.80
C GLY A 43 -8.07 10.63 -4.24
N TYR A 44 -7.79 9.76 -3.26
CA TYR A 44 -8.78 8.90 -2.60
C TYR A 44 -8.93 9.25 -1.12
N ASP A 45 -10.10 8.94 -0.55
CA ASP A 45 -10.27 9.05 0.89
C ASP A 45 -9.47 7.96 1.64
N ARG A 46 -9.17 8.25 2.91
CA ARG A 46 -8.38 7.36 3.78
C ARG A 46 -8.94 5.93 3.86
N ARG A 47 -10.27 5.75 3.84
CA ARG A 47 -10.89 4.42 3.97
C ARG A 47 -10.68 3.60 2.71
N THR A 48 -10.79 4.22 1.54
CA THR A 48 -10.46 3.57 0.26
C THR A 48 -9.01 3.10 0.24
N ILE A 49 -8.05 3.97 0.59
CA ILE A 49 -6.64 3.57 0.70
C ILE A 49 -6.46 2.38 1.66
N LYS A 50 -7.02 2.48 2.87
CA LYS A 50 -6.89 1.43 3.89
C LYS A 50 -7.43 0.10 3.38
N SER A 51 -8.61 0.10 2.76
CA SER A 51 -9.22 -1.12 2.20
C SER A 51 -8.33 -1.75 1.13
N HIS A 52 -7.81 -0.97 0.19
CA HIS A 52 -6.96 -1.48 -0.88
C HIS A 52 -5.59 -1.97 -0.37
N TYR A 53 -5.05 -1.33 0.67
CA TYR A 53 -3.80 -1.73 1.30
C TYR A 53 -3.93 -3.04 2.12
N GLU A 54 -5.01 -3.18 2.89
CA GLU A 54 -5.20 -4.33 3.79
C GLU A 54 -5.79 -5.55 3.05
N ASN A 55 -6.78 -5.34 2.18
CA ASN A 55 -7.56 -6.39 1.54
C ASN A 55 -7.17 -6.63 0.07
N GLY A 56 -6.19 -5.87 -0.45
CA GLY A 56 -5.84 -5.88 -1.86
C GLY A 56 -6.92 -5.25 -2.74
N THR A 57 -6.82 -5.48 -4.05
CA THR A 57 -7.84 -5.02 -5.00
C THR A 57 -9.17 -5.71 -4.70
N PRO A 58 -10.28 -4.96 -4.55
CA PRO A 58 -11.60 -5.54 -4.33
C PRO A 58 -11.95 -6.45 -5.51
N ASP A 59 -12.46 -7.64 -5.19
CA ASP A 59 -12.90 -8.61 -6.20
C ASP A 59 -14.02 -7.99 -7.06
N PRO A 60 -13.86 -7.89 -8.38
CA PRO A 60 -14.89 -7.36 -9.27
C PRO A 60 -16.16 -8.22 -9.31
N HIS A 61 -16.07 -9.50 -8.91
CA HIS A 61 -17.20 -10.42 -8.78
C HIS A 61 -17.87 -10.37 -7.40
N ARG A 62 -17.73 -9.28 -6.65
CA ARG A 62 -18.51 -9.08 -5.42
C ARG A 62 -20.00 -9.15 -5.78
N HIS A 63 -20.60 -10.32 -5.56
CA HIS A 63 -22.03 -10.55 -5.73
C HIS A 63 -22.76 -9.55 -4.85
N LYS A 64 -23.46 -8.59 -5.47
CA LYS A 64 -24.46 -7.81 -4.77
C LYS A 64 -25.49 -8.81 -4.24
N PRO A 65 -25.77 -8.85 -2.93
CA PRO A 65 -26.95 -9.55 -2.46
C PRO A 65 -28.16 -8.81 -3.05
N SER A 66 -28.98 -9.56 -3.79
CA SER A 66 -30.29 -9.14 -4.31
C SER A 66 -31.27 -8.88 -3.18
#